data_AF-A0A6V7TC80-F1
#
_entry.id   AF-A0A6V7TC80-F1
#
_cell.length_a   1.000
_cell.length_b   1.000
_cell.length_c   1.000
_cell.angle_alpha   90.00
_cell.angle_beta   90.00
_cell.angle_gamma   90.00
#
_symmetry.space_group_name_H-M   'P 1'
#
loop_
_entity.id
_entity.type
_entity.pdbx_description
1 polymer ?
#
loop_
_entity_poly.entity_id
_entity_poly.type
_entity_poly.pdbx_seq_one_letter_code
_entity_poly.pdbx_strand_id
1 'polypeptide(L)'
;MNDSKNNVQGIRHLLPVMFYCFLLLQINVENQYVDEALLKDGYITLFTFHAILFLMIWSFYKTYNTSPGYVPNTHEWRVEPDVKRIKEREKTGELRYCAYSKVYKPDRSHYCRAIDKTVLKMDHYCPWLGEKAKQNIYNLGIEENFKQVLGENILTWLLPIGKPKGNGLFYKTL
;
A
#
# COMPACT_ATOMS: atom_id res chain seq x y z
N MET A 1 -9.90 -30.55 -3.52
CA MET A 1 -8.82 -31.28 -4.24
C MET A 1 -7.70 -30.37 -4.76
N ASN A 2 -7.90 -29.05 -4.86
CA ASN A 2 -6.84 -28.08 -5.21
C ASN A 2 -5.97 -27.63 -4.01
N ASP A 3 -6.50 -27.62 -2.78
CA ASP A 3 -5.75 -27.15 -1.61
C ASP A 3 -4.57 -28.05 -1.21
N SER A 4 -4.69 -29.37 -1.37
CA SER A 4 -3.59 -30.29 -1.06
C SER A 4 -2.43 -30.17 -2.05
N LYS A 5 -2.71 -29.90 -3.33
CA LYS A 5 -1.68 -29.70 -4.36
C LYS A 5 -0.91 -28.39 -4.13
N ASN A 6 -1.62 -27.32 -3.74
CA ASN A 6 -1.01 -26.02 -3.43
C ASN A 6 -0.12 -26.08 -2.17
N ASN A 7 -0.54 -26.81 -1.14
CA ASN A 7 0.27 -27.01 0.08
C ASN A 7 1.56 -27.81 -0.19
N VAL A 8 1.47 -28.88 -0.98
CA VAL A 8 2.65 -29.69 -1.33
C VAL A 8 3.64 -28.89 -2.18
N GLN A 9 3.15 -28.00 -3.05
CA GLN A 9 4.01 -27.13 -3.85
C GLN A 9 4.70 -26.07 -2.99
N GLY A 10 4.03 -25.48 -1.99
CA GLY A 10 4.65 -24.55 -1.03
C GLY A 10 5.77 -25.20 -0.20
N ILE A 11 5.53 -26.41 0.32
CA ILE A 11 6.53 -27.16 1.11
C ILE A 11 7.78 -27.47 0.27
N ARG A 12 7.62 -27.78 -1.02
CA ARG A 12 8.74 -28.05 -1.94
C ARG A 12 9.68 -26.87 -2.10
N HIS A 13 9.19 -25.63 -1.98
CA HIS A 13 10.03 -24.42 -2.08
C HIS A 13 10.69 -24.02 -0.75
N LEU A 14 10.21 -24.53 0.39
CA LEU A 14 10.82 -24.28 1.71
C LEU A 14 12.02 -25.18 1.99
N LEU A 15 12.02 -26.41 1.46
CA LEU A 15 13.10 -27.38 1.67
C LEU A 15 14.49 -26.86 1.20
N PRO A 16 14.64 -26.24 0.01
CA PRO A 16 15.93 -25.69 -0.41
C PRO A 16 16.40 -24.52 0.45
N VAL A 17 15.49 -23.67 0.93
CA VAL A 17 15.82 -22.53 1.80
C VAL A 17 16.32 -23.03 3.16
N MET A 18 15.62 -24.01 3.75
CA MET A 18 16.03 -24.63 5.02
C MET A 18 17.38 -25.34 4.88
N PHE A 19 17.62 -26.03 3.77
CA PHE A 19 18.90 -26.68 3.49
C PHE A 19 20.04 -25.66 3.31
N TYR A 20 19.78 -24.56 2.59
CA TYR A 20 20.75 -23.48 2.40
C TYR A 20 21.13 -22.79 3.71
N CYS A 21 20.14 -22.51 4.58
CA CYS A 21 20.40 -21.98 5.92
C CYS A 21 21.19 -22.95 6.79
N PHE A 22 20.90 -24.26 6.71
CA PHE A 22 21.62 -25.27 7.48
C PHE A 22 23.11 -25.37 7.09
N LEU A 23 23.43 -25.27 5.79
CA LEU A 23 24.81 -25.27 5.30
C LEU A 23 25.57 -24.00 5.70
N LEU A 24 24.97 -22.83 5.51
CA LEU A 24 25.62 -21.55 5.82
C LEU A 24 25.82 -21.32 7.32
N LEU A 25 24.89 -21.80 8.15
CA LEU A 25 25.00 -21.67 9.60
C LEU A 25 25.82 -22.80 10.24
N GLN A 26 26.32 -23.75 9.44
CA GLN A 26 27.20 -24.84 9.87
C GLN A 26 26.71 -25.57 11.13
N ILE A 27 25.39 -25.76 11.26
CA ILE A 27 24.71 -26.16 12.51
C ILE A 27 25.20 -27.50 13.06
N ASN A 28 25.65 -28.41 12.19
CA ASN A 28 26.16 -29.74 12.55
C ASN A 28 27.66 -29.90 12.31
N VAL A 29 28.41 -28.80 12.18
CA VAL A 29 29.87 -28.83 12.08
C VAL A 29 30.43 -28.67 13.50
N GLU A 30 31.38 -29.54 13.88
CA GLU A 30 32.06 -29.39 15.17
C GLU A 30 32.81 -28.06 15.21
N ASN A 31 32.83 -27.39 16.37
CA ASN A 31 33.40 -26.04 16.54
C ASN A 31 34.83 -25.88 16.00
N GLN A 32 35.63 -26.95 15.97
CA GLN A 32 37.00 -26.94 15.45
C GLN A 32 37.11 -26.84 13.91
N TYR A 33 36.03 -27.12 13.18
CA TYR A 33 35.97 -27.10 11.71
C TYR A 33 35.05 -25.99 11.17
N VAL A 34 34.56 -25.12 12.05
CA VAL A 34 33.70 -24.00 11.67
C VAL A 34 34.52 -22.98 10.88
N ASP A 35 33.99 -22.61 9.71
CA ASP A 35 34.53 -21.50 8.92
C ASP A 35 33.82 -20.22 9.35
N GLU A 36 34.52 -19.42 10.14
CA GLU A 36 34.01 -18.15 10.68
C GLU A 36 33.57 -17.17 9.58
N ALA A 37 34.22 -17.18 8.41
CA ALA A 37 33.84 -16.29 7.31
C ALA A 37 32.51 -16.74 6.70
N LEU A 38 32.35 -18.05 6.46
CA LEU A 38 31.11 -18.61 5.93
C LEU A 38 29.94 -18.47 6.92
N LEU A 39 30.20 -18.67 8.20
CA LEU A 39 29.21 -18.51 9.27
C LEU A 39 28.73 -17.05 9.37
N LYS A 40 29.64 -16.08 9.28
CA LYS A 40 29.32 -14.65 9.24
C LYS A 40 28.45 -14.30 8.04
N ASP A 41 28.80 -14.78 6.85
CA ASP A 41 28.00 -14.59 5.63
C ASP A 41 26.61 -15.22 5.75
N GLY A 42 26.53 -16.38 6.43
CA GLY A 42 25.28 -17.03 6.81
C GLY A 42 24.38 -16.14 7.67
N TYR A 43 24.91 -15.57 8.75
CA TYR A 43 24.17 -14.64 9.60
C TYR A 43 23.75 -13.36 8.86
N ILE A 44 24.63 -12.78 8.04
CA ILE A 44 24.32 -11.58 7.24
C ILE A 44 23.17 -11.87 6.27
N THR A 45 23.23 -13.01 5.58
CA THR A 45 22.19 -13.42 4.62
C THR A 45 20.86 -13.67 5.34
N LEU A 46 20.89 -14.36 6.47
CA LEU A 46 19.70 -14.65 7.29
C LEU A 46 19.04 -13.37 7.79
N PHE A 47 19.81 -12.45 8.36
CA PHE A 47 19.30 -11.20 8.89
C PHE A 47 18.74 -10.31 7.78
N THR A 48 19.49 -10.16 6.68
CA THR A 48 19.04 -9.39 5.51
C THR A 48 17.72 -9.92 4.95
N PHE A 49 17.60 -11.24 4.77
CA PHE A 49 16.37 -11.86 4.28
C PHE A 49 15.18 -11.59 5.21
N HIS A 50 15.35 -11.81 6.52
CA HIS A 50 14.26 -11.60 7.49
C HIS A 50 13.88 -10.13 7.63
N ALA A 51 14.84 -9.20 7.53
CA ALA A 51 14.57 -7.77 7.54
C ALA A 51 13.71 -7.34 6.33
N ILE A 52 14.06 -7.80 5.12
CA ILE A 52 13.28 -7.51 3.90
C ILE A 52 11.89 -8.17 3.98
N LEU A 53 11.81 -9.43 4.42
CA LEU A 53 10.56 -10.15 4.59
C LEU A 53 9.64 -9.42 5.59
N PHE A 54 10.19 -8.98 6.72
CA PHE A 54 9.46 -8.20 7.71
C PHE A 54 8.93 -6.90 7.11
N LEU A 55 9.78 -6.13 6.40
CA LEU A 55 9.35 -4.89 5.75
C LEU A 55 8.27 -5.13 4.69
N MET A 56 8.36 -6.22 3.93
CA MET A 56 7.35 -6.61 2.95
C MET A 56 6.02 -6.93 3.62
N ILE A 57 6.03 -7.80 4.64
CA ILE A 57 4.82 -8.18 5.39
C ILE A 57 4.20 -6.95 6.06
N TRP A 58 5.03 -6.12 6.69
CA TRP A 58 4.59 -4.91 7.38
C TRP A 58 3.99 -3.88 6.39
N SER A 59 4.59 -3.73 5.21
CA SER A 59 4.05 -2.88 4.12
C SER A 59 2.73 -3.41 3.56
N PHE A 60 2.63 -4.74 3.40
CA PHE A 60 1.39 -5.39 2.98
C PHE A 60 0.29 -5.21 4.03
N TYR A 61 0.60 -5.49 5.30
CA TYR A 61 -0.33 -5.31 6.42
C TYR A 61 -0.86 -3.87 6.51
N LYS A 62 0.03 -2.88 6.37
CA LYS A 62 -0.38 -1.47 6.32
C LYS A 62 -1.26 -1.19 5.11
N THR A 63 -0.97 -1.76 3.95
CA THR A 63 -1.79 -1.56 2.75
C THR A 63 -3.18 -2.17 2.89
N TYR A 64 -3.25 -3.38 3.44
CA TYR A 64 -4.49 -4.09 3.67
C TYR A 64 -5.40 -3.40 4.71
N ASN A 65 -4.83 -2.91 5.81
CA ASN A 65 -5.63 -2.32 6.90
C ASN A 65 -5.90 -0.83 6.76
N THR A 66 -5.30 -0.15 5.78
CA THR A 66 -5.57 1.27 5.56
C THR A 66 -6.85 1.43 4.75
N SER A 67 -7.81 2.17 5.29
CA SER A 67 -9.05 2.51 4.59
C SER A 67 -8.75 3.36 3.34
N PRO A 68 -9.42 3.11 2.20
CA PRO A 68 -9.23 3.89 0.97
C PRO A 68 -9.67 5.36 1.10
N GLY A 69 -10.55 5.64 2.08
CA GLY A 69 -11.18 6.95 2.24
C GLY A 69 -12.39 7.10 1.33
N TYR A 70 -13.51 7.53 1.91
CA TYR A 70 -14.77 7.70 1.20
C TYR A 70 -15.27 9.12 1.36
N VAL A 71 -16.07 9.58 0.40
CA VAL A 71 -16.81 10.82 0.54
C VAL A 71 -17.79 10.67 1.73
N PRO A 72 -17.77 11.58 2.72
CA PRO A 72 -18.71 11.54 3.83
C PRO A 72 -20.16 11.63 3.35
N ASN A 73 -21.04 10.85 3.96
CA ASN A 73 -22.48 10.90 3.69
C ASN A 73 -23.16 12.06 4.45
N THR A 74 -22.66 13.28 4.30
CA THR A 74 -23.22 14.48 4.94
C THR A 74 -24.14 15.23 3.99
N HIS A 75 -24.96 16.15 4.54
CA HIS A 75 -25.83 17.01 3.74
C HIS A 75 -25.05 17.86 2.72
N GLU A 76 -23.87 18.36 3.11
CA GLU A 76 -22.92 19.07 2.25
C GLU A 76 -22.63 18.28 0.96
N TRP A 77 -22.25 17.02 1.06
CA TRP A 77 -21.90 16.22 -0.12
C TRP A 77 -23.10 15.66 -0.88
N ARG A 78 -24.30 15.66 -0.28
CA ARG A 78 -25.52 15.11 -0.91
C ARG A 78 -26.37 16.15 -1.61
N VAL A 79 -26.42 17.37 -1.09
CA VAL A 79 -27.38 18.40 -1.51
C VAL A 79 -26.65 19.68 -1.92
N GLU A 80 -25.87 20.25 -1.01
CA GLU A 80 -25.26 21.58 -1.19
C GLU A 80 -23.74 21.55 -0.93
N PRO A 81 -22.93 21.16 -1.92
CA PRO A 81 -21.48 21.14 -1.77
C PRO A 81 -20.93 22.57 -1.85
N ASP A 82 -19.83 22.84 -1.15
CA ASP A 82 -19.10 24.09 -1.31
C ASP A 82 -18.43 24.14 -2.70
N VAL A 83 -19.12 24.76 -3.66
CA VAL A 83 -18.72 24.88 -5.07
C VAL A 83 -17.35 25.52 -5.23
N LYS A 84 -16.93 26.39 -4.30
CA LYS A 84 -15.62 27.07 -4.36
C LYS A 84 -14.46 26.12 -4.08
N ARG A 85 -14.71 25.00 -3.40
CA ARG A 85 -13.69 24.03 -3.01
C ARG A 85 -13.48 22.91 -4.02
N ILE A 86 -14.46 22.67 -4.89
CA ILE A 86 -14.39 21.67 -5.96
C ILE A 86 -13.95 22.41 -7.22
N LYS A 87 -12.84 22.01 -7.83
CA LYS A 87 -12.34 22.63 -9.08
C LYS A 87 -12.69 21.81 -10.32
N GLU A 88 -12.78 20.49 -10.19
CA GLU A 88 -13.11 19.61 -11.30
C GLU A 88 -14.59 19.74 -11.67
N ARG A 89 -14.86 19.73 -12.98
CA ARG A 89 -16.21 19.83 -13.57
C ARG A 89 -16.42 18.74 -14.61
N GLU A 90 -17.68 18.48 -14.92
CA GLU A 90 -18.03 17.70 -16.10
C GLU A 90 -17.78 18.49 -17.38
N LYS A 91 -17.87 17.85 -18.55
CA LYS A 91 -17.72 18.52 -19.85
C LYS A 91 -18.75 19.63 -20.06
N THR A 92 -19.90 19.53 -19.39
CA THR A 92 -20.97 20.52 -19.37
C THR A 92 -20.65 21.74 -18.50
N GLY A 93 -19.58 21.70 -17.70
CA GLY A 93 -19.24 22.74 -16.72
C GLY A 93 -19.93 22.57 -15.36
N GLU A 94 -20.78 21.56 -15.20
CA GLU A 94 -21.47 21.27 -13.94
C GLU A 94 -20.57 20.52 -12.94
N LEU A 95 -20.98 20.51 -11.67
CA LEU A 95 -20.31 19.72 -10.64
C LEU A 95 -20.47 18.23 -10.93
N ARG A 96 -19.37 17.50 -10.75
CA ARG A 96 -19.35 16.04 -10.92
C ARG A 96 -20.26 15.39 -9.87
N TYR A 97 -21.25 14.62 -10.30
CA TYR A 97 -22.16 13.90 -9.40
C TYR A 97 -22.05 12.39 -9.57
N CYS A 98 -22.31 11.63 -8.50
CA CYS A 98 -22.44 10.18 -8.56
C CYS A 98 -23.90 9.77 -8.37
N ALA A 99 -24.54 9.27 -9.44
CA ALA A 99 -25.91 8.76 -9.35
C ALA A 99 -26.04 7.53 -8.42
N TYR A 100 -25.02 6.67 -8.36
CA TYR A 100 -25.04 5.45 -7.56
C TYR A 100 -24.92 5.74 -6.06
N SER A 101 -23.85 6.44 -5.66
CA SER A 101 -23.62 6.77 -4.24
C SER A 101 -24.39 8.01 -3.76
N LYS A 102 -25.09 8.70 -4.66
CA LYS A 102 -25.90 9.90 -4.41
C LYS A 102 -25.15 11.02 -3.69
N VAL A 103 -23.91 11.26 -4.13
CA VAL A 103 -23.04 12.34 -3.60
C VAL A 103 -22.36 13.08 -4.74
N TYR A 104 -22.11 14.37 -4.53
CA TYR A 104 -21.18 15.14 -5.33
C TYR A 104 -19.77 14.59 -5.14
N LYS A 105 -19.04 14.51 -6.25
CA LYS A 105 -17.68 13.97 -6.31
C LYS A 105 -16.71 15.12 -6.01
N PRO A 106 -16.00 15.11 -4.88
CA PRO A 106 -14.83 15.96 -4.73
C PRO A 106 -13.82 15.66 -5.84
N ASP A 107 -12.91 16.61 -6.06
CA ASP A 107 -11.85 16.49 -7.04
C ASP A 107 -11.14 15.13 -6.91
N ARG A 108 -10.83 14.48 -8.04
CA ARG A 108 -10.13 13.18 -8.11
C ARG A 108 -10.86 12.00 -7.46
N SER A 109 -12.09 12.17 -6.98
CA SER A 109 -12.88 11.04 -6.50
C SER A 109 -13.55 10.31 -7.66
N HIS A 110 -13.65 8.99 -7.53
CA HIS A 110 -14.31 8.12 -8.51
C HIS A 110 -15.19 7.09 -7.80
N TYR A 111 -16.29 6.74 -8.45
CA TYR A 111 -17.15 5.66 -7.97
C TYR A 111 -16.55 4.32 -8.37
N CYS A 112 -16.29 3.48 -7.37
CA CYS A 112 -15.85 2.12 -7.58
C CYS A 112 -17.04 1.17 -7.48
N ARG A 113 -17.38 0.49 -8.58
CA ARG A 113 -18.46 -0.50 -8.58
C ARG A 113 -18.19 -1.68 -7.64
N ALA A 114 -16.94 -2.13 -7.55
CA ALA A 114 -16.56 -3.25 -6.68
C ALA A 114 -16.64 -2.93 -5.18
N ILE A 115 -16.55 -1.64 -4.80
CA ILE A 115 -16.64 -1.16 -3.42
C ILE A 115 -18.02 -0.54 -3.13
N ASP A 116 -18.81 -0.29 -4.18
CA ASP A 116 -20.09 0.41 -4.15
C ASP A 116 -20.06 1.78 -3.44
N LYS A 117 -18.93 2.49 -3.55
CA LYS A 117 -18.72 3.80 -2.91
C LYS A 117 -17.92 4.72 -3.81
N THR A 118 -18.10 6.02 -3.61
CA THR A 118 -17.21 7.04 -4.16
C THR A 118 -15.97 7.15 -3.28
N VAL A 119 -14.84 6.73 -3.83
CA VAL A 119 -13.54 6.66 -3.17
C VAL A 119 -12.76 7.94 -3.46
N LEU A 120 -12.18 8.51 -2.41
CA LEU A 120 -11.34 9.71 -2.52
C LEU A 120 -10.03 9.35 -3.20
N LYS A 121 -9.62 10.10 -4.23
CA LYS A 121 -8.35 9.91 -4.96
C LYS A 121 -8.13 8.48 -5.43
N MET A 122 -9.17 7.89 -6.00
CA MET A 122 -9.14 6.50 -6.42
C MET A 122 -8.18 6.31 -7.61
N ASP A 123 -7.28 5.35 -7.49
CA ASP A 123 -6.37 4.97 -8.59
C ASP A 123 -6.99 3.87 -9.44
N HIS A 124 -7.16 2.71 -8.81
CA HIS A 124 -7.71 1.52 -9.42
C HIS A 124 -8.21 0.60 -8.32
N TYR A 125 -9.11 -0.31 -8.67
CA TYR A 125 -9.46 -1.41 -7.80
C TYR A 125 -8.42 -2.53 -7.95
N CYS A 126 -7.83 -2.96 -6.84
CA CYS A 126 -6.88 -4.08 -6.83
C CYS A 126 -7.59 -5.34 -6.28
N PRO A 127 -7.85 -6.37 -7.11
CA PRO A 127 -8.54 -7.58 -6.67
C PRO A 127 -7.81 -8.32 -5.54
N TRP A 128 -6.49 -8.24 -5.51
CA TRP A 128 -5.63 -8.89 -4.51
C TRP A 128 -5.72 -8.24 -3.12
N LEU A 129 -6.14 -6.98 -3.06
CA LEU A 129 -6.30 -6.23 -1.81
C LEU A 129 -7.78 -6.02 -1.43
N GLY A 130 -8.72 -6.43 -2.29
CA GLY A 130 -10.15 -6.25 -2.09
C GLY A 130 -10.55 -4.77 -2.07
N GLU A 131 -11.47 -4.38 -1.20
CA GLU A 131 -12.02 -3.01 -1.11
C GLU A 131 -11.01 -1.90 -0.74
N LYS A 132 -9.71 -2.21 -0.71
CA LYS A 132 -8.66 -1.38 -0.12
C LYS A 132 -7.70 -0.90 -1.21
N ALA A 133 -8.14 0.08 -1.97
CA ALA A 133 -7.29 0.80 -2.92
C ALA A 133 -6.73 2.08 -2.30
N LYS A 134 -5.41 2.26 -2.38
CA LYS A 134 -4.72 3.48 -1.95
C LYS A 134 -4.83 4.59 -3.00
N GLN A 135 -4.41 5.78 -2.57
CA GLN A 135 -4.49 7.05 -3.27
C GLN A 135 -3.19 7.36 -4.06
N ASN A 136 -3.26 7.84 -5.31
CA ASN A 136 -2.11 8.34 -6.08
C ASN A 136 -2.19 9.85 -6.26
N ILE A 137 -1.05 10.52 -6.10
CA ILE A 137 -0.84 11.93 -5.82
C ILE A 137 -0.26 12.58 -7.08
N TYR A 138 -0.91 13.59 -7.65
CA TYR A 138 -0.39 14.25 -8.86
C TYR A 138 0.83 15.11 -8.55
N ASN A 139 1.54 15.47 -9.63
CA ASN A 139 2.87 16.03 -9.63
C ASN A 139 2.93 17.50 -9.17
N LEU A 140 3.40 17.73 -7.94
CA LEU A 140 3.70 19.01 -7.31
C LEU A 140 5.20 19.36 -7.42
N GLY A 141 5.95 18.69 -8.29
CA GLY A 141 7.42 18.66 -8.33
C GLY A 141 7.98 17.39 -7.67
N ILE A 142 9.19 16.99 -8.07
CA ILE A 142 9.81 15.70 -7.66
C ILE A 142 9.83 15.58 -6.13
N GLU A 143 10.26 16.63 -5.44
CA GLU A 143 10.44 16.61 -3.99
C GLU A 143 9.11 16.56 -3.22
N GLU A 144 8.14 17.39 -3.58
CA GLU A 144 6.85 17.44 -2.87
C GLU A 144 6.00 16.20 -3.14
N ASN A 145 6.12 15.58 -4.33
CA ASN A 145 5.52 14.27 -4.57
C ASN A 145 6.12 13.19 -3.69
N PHE A 146 7.45 13.18 -3.60
CA PHE A 146 8.18 12.22 -2.76
C PHE A 146 7.76 12.37 -1.31
N LYS A 147 7.69 13.59 -0.79
CA LYS A 147 7.22 13.86 0.58
C LYS A 147 5.75 13.51 0.81
N GLN A 148 4.90 13.56 -0.21
CA GLN A 148 3.49 13.19 -0.05
C GLN A 148 3.25 11.68 -0.05
N VAL A 149 4.12 10.90 -0.71
CA VAL A 149 4.05 9.43 -0.71
C VAL A 149 4.82 8.83 0.47
N LEU A 150 6.03 9.32 0.75
CA LEU A 150 6.95 8.74 1.73
C LEU A 150 6.97 9.49 3.08
N GLY A 151 6.40 10.70 3.14
CA GLY A 151 6.39 11.54 4.33
C GLY A 151 7.52 12.59 4.35
N GLU A 152 7.44 13.53 5.29
CA GLU A 152 8.41 14.63 5.43
C GLU A 152 9.79 14.17 5.91
N ASN A 153 9.84 13.04 6.62
CA ASN A 153 11.06 12.57 7.27
C ASN A 153 11.72 11.46 6.43
N ILE A 154 12.90 11.77 5.87
CA ILE A 154 13.71 10.87 5.04
C ILE A 154 14.03 9.56 5.77
N LEU A 155 14.26 9.61 7.09
CA LEU A 155 14.56 8.42 7.89
C LEU A 155 13.40 7.41 7.93
N THR A 156 12.17 7.88 7.66
CA THR A 156 10.98 7.03 7.65
C THR A 156 10.58 6.55 6.26
N TRP A 157 11.31 6.93 5.20
CA TRP A 157 10.92 6.61 3.83
C TRP A 157 10.91 5.10 3.52
N LEU A 158 11.80 4.34 4.17
CA LEU A 158 11.85 2.88 4.04
C LEU A 158 10.88 2.16 4.98
N LEU A 159 10.15 2.90 5.82
CA LEU A 159 9.21 2.37 6.79
C LEU A 159 7.78 2.79 6.41
N PRO A 160 6.80 1.88 6.36
CA PRO A 160 5.43 2.22 6.01
C PRO A 160 4.68 2.82 7.23
N ILE A 161 5.23 3.91 7.76
CA ILE A 161 4.74 4.66 8.93
C ILE A 161 4.04 5.96 8.48
N GLY A 162 4.36 6.46 7.28
CA GLY A 162 3.82 7.71 6.73
C GLY A 162 2.29 7.74 6.71
N LYS A 163 1.72 8.83 7.26
CA LYS A 163 0.31 9.19 7.09
C LYS A 163 0.18 10.13 5.89
N PRO A 164 -0.86 9.99 5.05
CA PRO A 164 -1.07 10.91 3.95
C PRO A 164 -1.29 12.33 4.51
N LYS A 165 -0.71 13.33 3.84
CA LYS A 165 -1.01 14.75 4.13
C LYS A 165 -2.39 15.09 3.56
N GLY A 166 -3.25 15.69 4.40
CA GLY A 166 -4.58 16.16 4.01
C GLY A 166 -5.71 15.13 4.22
N ASN A 167 -6.95 15.56 3.99
CA ASN A 167 -8.15 14.76 4.23
C ASN A 167 -8.70 14.07 2.97
N GLY A 168 -8.07 14.28 1.80
CA GLY A 168 -8.53 13.75 0.52
C GLY A 168 -9.84 14.34 0.00
N LEU A 169 -10.40 15.35 0.65
CA LEU A 169 -11.58 16.08 0.16
C LEU A 169 -11.19 17.34 -0.60
N PHE A 170 -10.07 17.94 -0.19
CA PHE A 170 -9.55 19.16 -0.78
C PHE A 170 -8.08 19.00 -1.12
N TYR A 171 -7.70 19.50 -2.29
CA TYR A 171 -6.34 19.44 -2.79
C TYR A 171 -5.84 20.86 -3.02
N LYS A 172 -4.62 21.13 -2.54
CA LYS A 172 -3.92 22.35 -2.95
C LYS A 172 -3.63 22.22 -4.44
N THR A 173 -4.27 23.08 -5.20
CA THR A 173 -4.03 23.29 -6.62
C THR A 173 -3.33 24.63 -6.68
N LEU A 174 -2.08 24.62 -7.18
CA LEU A 174 -1.41 25.84 -7.65
C LEU A 174 -2.22 26.44 -8.80
#